data_AF-A0A2P5CI49-F1
#
_entry.id   AF-A0A2P5CI49-F1
#
_cell.length_a   1.000
_cell.length_b   1.000
_cell.length_c   1.000
_cell.angle_alpha   90.00
_cell.angle_beta   90.00
_cell.angle_gamma   90.00
#
_symmetry.space_group_name_H-M   'P 1'
#
loop_
_entity.id
_entity.type
_entity.pdbx_description
1 polymer ?
#
loop_
_entity_poly.entity_id
_entity_poly.type
_entity_poly.pdbx_seq_one_letter_code
_entity_poly.pdbx_strand_id
1 'polypeptide(L)'
;MLCDLSTDLCFVLLAGILTQARGLDVLPTTIYRFRNGGDSETADLLESVVYPEEVTHCAAGVKWFKYLCLRSNLASQEGEVRSEAKEENEEIIKKFHAMVRTHFRGPLKPPFNEEAREAAGFGPQWYEPLAFKETPVE
;
A
#
# COMPACT_ATOMS: atom_id res chain seq x y z
N MET A 1 23.76 -14.20 8.01
CA MET A 1 22.44 -13.55 7.98
C MET A 1 22.69 -12.05 7.93
N LEU A 2 23.13 -11.56 6.76
CA LEU A 2 23.34 -10.13 6.56
C LEU A 2 21.96 -9.56 6.28
N CYS A 3 21.42 -8.81 7.25
CA CYS A 3 20.26 -7.96 7.04
C CYS A 3 20.62 -6.98 5.91
N ASP A 4 20.07 -7.20 4.72
CA ASP A 4 20.06 -6.16 3.71
C ASP A 4 19.13 -5.06 4.22
N LEU A 5 19.71 -3.98 4.74
CA LEU A 5 18.99 -2.83 5.30
C LEU A 5 17.93 -2.28 4.34
N SER A 6 18.14 -2.46 3.03
CA SER A 6 17.18 -2.12 1.98
C SER A 6 15.92 -2.98 2.05
N THR A 7 16.07 -4.28 2.27
CA THR A 7 14.96 -5.23 2.34
C THR A 7 14.15 -5.07 3.62
N ASP A 8 14.81 -4.86 4.76
CA ASP A 8 14.15 -4.62 6.05
C ASP A 8 13.32 -3.31 6.02
N LEU A 9 13.87 -2.25 5.42
CA LEU A 9 13.16 -0.97 5.29
C LEU A 9 11.97 -1.07 4.33
N CYS A 10 12.10 -1.80 3.21
CA CYS A 10 10.97 -2.06 2.32
C CYS A 10 9.84 -2.80 3.03
N PHE A 11 10.16 -3.72 3.95
CA PHE A 11 9.16 -4.45 4.73
C PHE A 11 8.41 -3.52 5.70
N VAL A 12 9.12 -2.64 6.41
CA VAL A 12 8.50 -1.64 7.29
C VAL A 12 7.54 -0.73 6.51
N LEU A 13 7.97 -0.25 5.34
CA LEU A 13 7.13 0.58 4.48
C LEU A 13 5.89 -0.17 3.97
N LEU A 14 6.06 -1.42 3.55
CA LEU A 14 4.94 -2.26 3.11
C LEU A 14 3.92 -2.47 4.22
N ALA A 15 4.37 -2.78 5.44
CA ALA A 15 3.48 -2.94 6.59
C ALA A 15 2.72 -1.63 6.89
N GLY A 16 3.40 -0.49 6.81
CA GLY A 16 2.79 0.83 6.93
C GLY A 16 1.73 1.08 5.87
N ILE A 17 2.06 0.90 4.58
CA ILE A 17 1.13 1.07 3.46
C ILE A 17 -0.13 0.23 3.68
N LEU A 18 0.01 -1.07 3.98
CA LEU A 18 -1.14 -1.95 4.16
C LEU A 18 -2.01 -1.56 5.36
N THR A 19 -1.40 -1.08 6.45
CA THR A 19 -2.13 -0.65 7.65
C THR A 19 -2.95 0.61 7.36
N GLN A 20 -2.34 1.62 6.73
CA GLN A 20 -3.03 2.88 6.42
C GLN A 20 -4.10 2.68 5.33
N ALA A 21 -3.77 1.90 4.29
CA ALA A 21 -4.74 1.53 3.26
C ALA A 21 -5.91 0.74 3.83
N ARG A 22 -5.72 -0.03 4.91
CA ARG A 22 -6.83 -0.67 5.62
C ARG A 22 -7.63 0.32 6.45
N GLY A 23 -6.98 1.31 7.07
CA GLY A 23 -7.66 2.44 7.71
C GLY A 23 -8.64 3.12 6.75
N LEU A 24 -8.19 3.47 5.55
CA LEU A 24 -9.00 4.10 4.49
C LEU A 24 -10.24 3.29 4.11
N ASP A 25 -10.16 1.96 4.11
CA ASP A 25 -11.27 1.07 3.76
C ASP A 25 -12.35 1.03 4.84
N VAL A 26 -11.95 1.10 6.12
CA VAL A 26 -12.84 0.84 7.27
C VAL A 26 -13.37 2.14 7.89
N LEU A 27 -12.67 3.26 7.70
CA LEU A 27 -13.04 4.56 8.25
C LEU A 27 -14.45 5.01 7.84
N PRO A 28 -14.91 4.92 6.58
CA PRO A 28 -16.26 5.36 6.21
C PRO A 28 -17.36 4.64 7.01
N THR A 29 -17.22 3.31 7.19
CA THR A 29 -18.16 2.53 8.00
C THR A 29 -18.06 2.90 9.48
N THR A 30 -16.86 3.21 9.96
CA THR A 30 -16.62 3.60 11.35
C THR A 30 -17.27 4.95 11.67
N ILE A 31 -17.09 5.94 10.80
CA ILE A 31 -17.72 7.27 10.88
C ILE A 31 -19.24 7.14 10.91
N TYR A 32 -19.81 6.34 9.99
CA TYR A 32 -21.25 6.08 9.95
C TYR A 32 -21.78 5.50 11.27
N ARG A 33 -21.04 4.57 11.89
CA ARG A 33 -21.42 3.97 13.16
C ARG A 33 -21.39 4.95 14.33
N PHE A 34 -20.39 5.83 14.39
CA PHE A 34 -20.32 6.87 15.42
C PHE A 34 -21.47 7.88 15.30
N ARG A 35 -21.76 8.37 14.09
CA ARG A 35 -22.89 9.28 13.85
C ARG A 35 -24.23 8.64 14.25
N ASN A 36 -24.46 7.39 13.86
CA ASN A 36 -25.68 6.67 14.24
C ASN A 36 -25.77 6.39 15.74
N GLY A 37 -24.63 6.28 16.42
CA GLY A 37 -24.56 6.15 17.88
C GLY A 37 -24.80 7.45 18.64
N GLY A 38 -24.98 8.58 17.94
CA GLY A 38 -25.14 9.91 18.53
C GLY A 38 -23.84 10.62 18.88
N ASP A 39 -22.69 10.05 18.52
CA ASP A 39 -21.36 10.65 18.73
C ASP A 39 -20.87 11.33 17.46
N SER A 40 -21.42 12.51 17.18
CA SER A 40 -21.04 13.31 16.01
C SER A 40 -19.65 13.92 16.15
N GLU A 41 -19.19 14.23 17.37
CA GLU A 41 -17.89 14.86 17.61
C GLU A 41 -16.75 13.92 17.19
N THR A 42 -16.80 12.65 17.60
CA THR A 42 -15.82 11.65 17.18
C THR A 42 -15.90 11.40 15.68
N ALA A 43 -17.11 11.33 15.12
CA ALA A 43 -17.28 11.13 13.68
C ALA A 43 -16.67 12.27 12.86
N ASP A 44 -16.86 13.51 13.28
CA ASP A 44 -16.34 14.70 12.61
C ASP A 44 -14.81 14.75 12.71
N LEU A 45 -14.21 14.35 13.85
CA LEU A 45 -12.75 14.23 13.97
C LEU A 45 -12.18 13.15 13.05
N LEU A 46 -12.83 11.99 12.99
CA LEU A 46 -12.43 10.90 12.09
C LEU A 46 -12.49 11.32 10.62
N GLU A 47 -13.51 12.07 10.23
CA GLU A 47 -13.71 12.55 8.86
C GLU A 47 -12.76 13.70 8.49
N SER A 48 -12.61 14.70 9.37
CA SER A 48 -11.90 15.95 9.05
C SER A 48 -10.40 15.92 9.32
N VAL A 49 -9.93 15.05 10.22
CA VAL A 49 -8.52 14.98 10.63
C VAL A 49 -7.93 13.61 10.28
N VAL A 50 -8.50 12.53 10.81
CA VAL A 50 -7.88 11.20 10.69
C VAL A 50 -7.89 10.69 9.25
N TYR A 51 -9.04 10.79 8.55
CA TYR A 51 -9.14 10.32 7.17
C TYR A 51 -8.11 10.94 6.21
N PRO A 52 -7.93 12.28 6.14
CA PRO A 52 -6.89 12.87 5.29
C PRO A 52 -5.46 12.55 5.75
N GLU A 53 -5.22 12.36 7.05
CA GLU A 53 -3.92 11.90 7.56
C GLU A 53 -3.61 10.47 7.09
N GLU A 54 -4.58 9.56 7.11
CA GLU A 54 -4.42 8.19 6.60
C GLU A 54 -4.05 8.17 5.12
N VAL A 55 -4.68 9.04 4.30
CA VAL A 55 -4.33 9.19 2.88
C VAL A 55 -2.87 9.65 2.75
N THR A 56 -2.48 10.66 3.53
CA THR A 56 -1.13 11.24 3.48
C THR A 56 -0.06 10.25 3.94
N HIS A 57 -0.33 9.49 5.00
CA HIS A 57 0.57 8.44 5.49
C HIS A 57 0.71 7.30 4.48
N CYS A 58 -0.39 6.86 3.86
CA CYS A 58 -0.35 5.86 2.80
C CYS A 58 0.47 6.37 1.59
N ALA A 59 0.24 7.62 1.17
CA ALA A 59 0.96 8.24 0.07
C ALA A 59 2.48 8.33 0.33
N ALA A 60 2.85 8.72 1.55
CA ALA A 60 4.25 8.75 1.97
C ALA A 60 4.87 7.35 1.91
N GLY A 61 4.18 6.33 2.41
CA GLY A 61 4.61 4.94 2.31
C GLY A 61 4.88 4.50 0.88
N VAL A 62 3.92 4.71 -0.02
CA VAL A 62 4.05 4.37 -1.45
C VAL A 62 5.20 5.11 -2.11
N LYS A 63 5.34 6.41 -1.83
CA LYS A 63 6.43 7.24 -2.37
C LYS A 63 7.80 6.72 -1.96
N TRP A 64 7.99 6.43 -0.67
CA TRP A 64 9.26 5.91 -0.16
C TRP A 64 9.55 4.50 -0.65
N PHE A 65 8.52 3.64 -0.77
CA PHE A 65 8.69 2.30 -1.31
C PHE A 65 9.18 2.33 -2.76
N LYS A 66 8.55 3.17 -3.61
CA LYS A 66 8.99 3.41 -4.99
C LYS A 66 10.43 3.90 -5.03
N TYR A 67 10.77 4.89 -4.20
CA TYR A 67 12.12 5.45 -4.14
C TYR A 67 13.18 4.40 -3.79
N LEU A 68 12.94 3.55 -2.79
CA LEU A 68 13.89 2.49 -2.41
C LEU A 68 14.05 1.44 -3.51
N CYS A 69 12.97 1.06 -4.18
CA CYS A 69 13.03 0.10 -5.29
C CYS A 69 13.87 0.66 -6.46
N LEU A 70 13.63 1.91 -6.84
CA LEU A 70 14.41 2.59 -7.89
C LEU A 70 15.89 2.71 -7.49
N ARG A 71 16.18 3.09 -6.24
CA ARG A 71 17.55 3.18 -5.74
C ARG A 71 18.26 1.82 -5.73
N SER A 72 17.57 0.74 -5.38
CA SER A 72 18.14 -0.61 -5.42
C SER A 72 18.43 -1.10 -6.84
N ASN A 73 17.59 -0.73 -7.81
CA ASN A 73 17.80 -1.07 -9.22
C ASN A 73 19.01 -0.31 -9.79
N LEU A 74 19.16 0.98 -9.48
CA LEU A 74 20.31 1.78 -9.90
C LEU A 74 21.64 1.25 -9.37
N ALA A 75 21.66 0.72 -8.13
CA ALA A 75 22.85 0.10 -7.56
C ALA A 75 23.23 -1.24 -8.23
N SER A 76 22.28 -1.88 -8.92
CA SER A 76 22.43 -3.19 -9.54
C SER A 76 22.68 -3.10 -11.06
N GLN A 77 22.39 -1.96 -11.69
CA GLN A 77 22.52 -1.73 -13.12
C GLN A 77 23.59 -0.66 -13.41
N GLU A 78 24.87 -1.03 -13.28
CA GLU A 78 25.94 -0.34 -14.00
C GLU A 78 25.90 -0.80 -15.47
N GLY A 79 25.16 -0.10 -16.35
CA GLY A 79 25.44 -0.15 -17.79
C GLY A 79 24.29 -0.34 -18.79
N GLU A 80 23.02 -0.45 -18.41
CA GLU A 80 21.91 -0.60 -19.37
C GLU A 80 20.97 0.62 -19.40
N VAL A 81 20.76 1.17 -20.60
CA VAL A 81 19.80 2.23 -20.88
C VAL A 81 18.40 1.62 -20.82
N ARG A 82 17.68 1.81 -19.72
CA ARG A 82 16.30 1.35 -19.60
C ARG A 82 15.32 2.29 -20.30
N SER A 83 14.44 1.65 -21.06
CA SER A 83 13.25 2.20 -21.70
C SER A 83 12.15 2.45 -20.65
N GLU A 84 11.44 3.58 -20.83
CA GLU A 84 10.08 3.93 -20.34
C GLU A 84 9.70 3.76 -18.84
N ALA A 85 9.28 4.87 -18.21
CA ALA A 85 8.80 4.97 -16.82
C ALA A 85 7.66 4.00 -16.43
N LYS A 86 6.96 3.43 -17.41
CA LYS A 86 5.88 2.46 -17.19
C LYS A 86 6.41 1.09 -16.80
N GLU A 87 7.46 0.61 -17.45
CA GLU A 87 8.10 -0.68 -17.15
C GLU A 87 8.67 -0.67 -15.73
N GLU A 88 9.29 0.45 -15.33
CA GLU A 88 9.82 0.61 -13.98
C GLU A 88 8.73 0.49 -12.91
N ASN A 89 7.57 1.11 -13.14
CA ASN A 89 6.47 1.06 -12.19
C ASN A 89 5.88 -0.36 -12.08
N GLU A 90 5.82 -1.11 -13.17
CA GLU A 90 5.38 -2.53 -13.15
C GLU A 90 6.34 -3.42 -12.34
N GLU A 91 7.65 -3.24 -12.47
CA GLU A 91 8.63 -3.98 -11.67
C GLU A 91 8.50 -3.69 -10.16
N ILE A 92 8.29 -2.42 -9.80
CA ILE A 92 8.08 -2.02 -8.41
C ILE A 92 6.83 -2.71 -7.83
N ILE A 93 5.74 -2.75 -8.60
CA ILE A 93 4.49 -3.42 -8.20
C ILE A 93 4.71 -4.93 -8.06
N LYS A 94 5.45 -5.57 -8.98
CA LYS A 94 5.80 -7.01 -8.85
C LYS A 94 6.60 -7.28 -7.58
N LYS A 95 7.57 -6.42 -7.23
CA LYS A 95 8.33 -6.52 -5.98
C LYS A 95 7.41 -6.36 -4.76
N PHE A 96 6.50 -5.40 -4.78
CA PHE A 96 5.48 -5.24 -3.74
C PHE A 96 4.65 -6.51 -3.56
N HIS A 97 4.10 -7.06 -4.66
CA HIS A 97 3.32 -8.30 -4.61
C HIS A 97 4.11 -9.48 -4.03
N ALA A 98 5.36 -9.65 -4.44
CA ALA A 98 6.24 -10.71 -3.93
C ALA A 98 6.46 -10.59 -2.41
N MET A 99 6.69 -9.37 -1.93
CA MET A 99 6.84 -9.11 -0.50
C MET A 99 5.55 -9.35 0.27
N VAL A 100 4.39 -8.91 -0.25
CA VAL A 100 3.10 -9.19 0.40
C VAL A 100 2.89 -10.69 0.52
N ARG A 101 3.09 -11.47 -0.56
CA ARG A 101 2.93 -12.93 -0.53
C ARG A 101 3.92 -13.62 0.42
N THR A 102 5.14 -13.08 0.55
CA THR A 102 6.19 -13.64 1.42
C THR A 102 5.85 -13.43 2.90
N HIS A 103 5.38 -12.23 3.26
CA HIS A 103 5.20 -11.85 4.68
C HIS A 103 3.76 -11.97 5.18
N PHE A 104 2.77 -11.96 4.29
CA PHE A 104 1.35 -11.98 4.65
C PHE A 104 0.69 -13.28 4.15
N ARG A 105 0.09 -14.04 5.07
CA ARG A 105 -0.38 -15.42 4.82
C ARG A 105 -1.82 -15.53 4.27
N GLY A 106 -2.43 -14.45 3.80
CA GLY A 106 -3.81 -14.45 3.32
C GLY A 106 -4.06 -13.37 2.26
N PRO A 107 -5.24 -13.40 1.61
CA PRO A 107 -5.60 -12.35 0.65
C PRO A 107 -5.86 -11.02 1.35
N LEU A 108 -5.65 -9.92 0.63
CA LEU A 108 -6.10 -8.61 1.05
C LEU A 108 -7.64 -8.59 1.02
N LYS A 109 -8.26 -8.10 2.10
CA LYS A 109 -9.71 -8.21 2.27
C LYS A 109 -10.43 -6.95 1.78
N PRO A 110 -11.43 -7.08 0.89
CA PRO A 110 -12.34 -5.98 0.59
C PRO A 110 -13.22 -5.63 1.81
N PRO A 111 -13.95 -4.49 1.78
CA PRO A 111 -14.01 -3.50 0.71
C PRO A 111 -12.69 -2.74 0.53
N PHE A 112 -12.43 -2.24 -0.68
CA PHE A 112 -11.32 -1.32 -0.96
C PHE A 112 -11.88 0.06 -1.25
N ASN A 113 -11.36 1.07 -0.56
CA ASN A 113 -11.68 2.46 -0.86
C ASN A 113 -10.82 2.94 -2.04
N GLU A 114 -11.27 2.62 -3.26
CA GLU A 114 -10.55 2.90 -4.50
C GLU A 114 -10.19 4.38 -4.63
N GLU A 115 -11.13 5.28 -4.36
CA GLU A 115 -10.91 6.74 -4.44
C GLU A 115 -9.81 7.22 -3.49
N ALA A 116 -9.87 6.80 -2.22
CA ALA A 116 -8.86 7.22 -1.23
C ALA A 116 -7.48 6.62 -1.49
N ARG A 117 -7.45 5.37 -1.94
CA ARG A 117 -6.20 4.67 -2.29
C ARG A 117 -5.57 5.28 -3.54
N GLU A 118 -6.37 5.64 -4.53
CA GLU A 118 -5.91 6.37 -5.72
C GLU A 118 -5.33 7.74 -5.35
N ALA A 119 -5.97 8.47 -4.43
CA ALA A 119 -5.45 9.72 -3.90
C ALA A 119 -4.09 9.57 -3.20
N ALA A 120 -3.80 8.38 -2.66
CA ALA A 120 -2.49 8.02 -2.11
C ALA A 120 -1.48 7.51 -3.16
N GLY A 121 -1.85 7.46 -4.45
CA GLY A 121 -1.03 6.87 -5.51
C GLY A 121 -0.92 5.34 -5.42
N PHE A 122 -1.83 4.69 -4.70
CA PHE A 122 -1.93 3.26 -4.46
C PHE A 122 -3.10 2.67 -5.28
N GLY A 123 -2.96 2.66 -6.60
CA GLY A 123 -4.04 2.23 -7.49
C GLY A 123 -4.36 0.73 -7.45
N PRO A 124 -5.45 0.30 -8.13
CA PRO A 124 -5.96 -1.07 -8.10
C PRO A 124 -4.93 -2.17 -8.42
N GLN A 125 -4.01 -1.90 -9.36
CA GLN A 125 -2.93 -2.80 -9.76
C GLN A 125 -2.02 -3.24 -8.61
N TRP A 126 -1.97 -2.46 -7.52
CA TRP A 126 -1.18 -2.81 -6.33
C TRP A 126 -1.82 -3.90 -5.48
N TYR A 127 -3.15 -3.92 -5.36
CA TYR A 127 -3.84 -4.70 -4.32
C TYR A 127 -4.91 -5.66 -4.85
N GLU A 128 -5.56 -5.39 -5.98
CA GLU A 128 -6.59 -6.29 -6.53
C GLU A 128 -6.05 -7.70 -6.83
N PRO A 129 -4.86 -7.87 -7.45
CA PRO A 129 -4.31 -9.21 -7.70
C PRO A 129 -4.01 -9.98 -6.40
N LEU A 130 -3.89 -9.27 -5.27
CA LEU A 130 -3.62 -9.85 -3.96
C LEU A 130 -4.90 -10.13 -3.16
N ALA A 131 -6.08 -9.78 -3.68
CA ALA A 131 -7.38 -10.02 -3.04
C ALA A 131 -7.86 -11.47 -3.18
N PHE A 132 -7.22 -12.25 -4.05
CA PHE A 132 -7.56 -13.64 -4.30
C PHE A 132 -6.36 -14.53 -3.95
N LYS A 133 -6.63 -15.69 -3.38
CA LYS A 133 -5.60 -16.71 -3.20
C LYS A 133 -5.43 -17.42 -4.53
N GLU A 134 -4.22 -17.41 -5.09
CA GLU A 134 -3.91 -18.24 -6.24
C GLU A 134 -4.20 -19.70 -5.86
N THR A 135 -5.21 -20.29 -6.48
CA THR A 135 -5.40 -21.74 -6.47
C THR A 135 -4.31 -22.34 -7.35
N PRO A 136 -3.49 -23.28 -6.85
CA PRO A 136 -2.55 -23.99 -7.71
C PRO A 136 -3.33 -24.59 -8.88
N VAL A 137 -2.89 -24.32 -10.10
CA VAL A 137 -3.39 -25.04 -11.28
C VAL A 137 -2.79 -26.45 -11.18
N GLU A 138 -3.66 -27.45 -10.98
CA GLU A 138 -3.29 -28.88 -11.02
C GLU A 138 -2.73 -29.29 -12.39
#